data_AF-A0AAU9DJ75-F1
#
_entry.id   AF-A0AAU9DJ75-F1
#
_cell.length_a   1.000
_cell.length_b   1.000
_cell.length_c   1.000
_cell.angle_alpha   90.00
_cell.angle_beta   90.00
_cell.angle_gamma   90.00
#
_symmetry.space_group_name_H-M   'P 1'
#
loop_
_entity.id
_entity.type
_entity.pdbx_description
1 polymer ?
#
loop_
_entity_poly.entity_id
_entity_poly.type
_entity_poly.pdbx_seq_one_letter_code
_entity_poly.pdbx_strand_id
1 'polypeptide(L)'
;MKNLHQLLIIVFGLCLINACSSDAEDSDDDMPCDTPPPISVVSLNPTQGHDNGAILVEATGNNIRFSLNGSAAQTSKIFTGLKAGEYKVTGQLDQNCKSELSVTLADKTVPETKFATVIAPIIRQNCATSGCHGGGQSPTLNDYAQIKANGSKIRSAVMSGAMPKNGKLDEEDLLKMIHWIDGGMPEN
;
A
#
# COMPACT_ATOMS: atom_id res chain seq x y z
N MET A 1 -51.39 51.23 67.04
CA MET A 1 -50.69 52.33 66.35
C MET A 1 -49.34 51.80 65.86
N LYS A 2 -49.14 51.80 64.53
CA LYS A 2 -47.86 51.89 63.77
C LYS A 2 -46.91 50.67 63.87
N ASN A 3 -46.84 49.83 62.82
CA ASN A 3 -45.82 49.83 61.73
C ASN A 3 -44.53 49.07 62.17
N LEU A 4 -43.79 48.22 61.45
CA LEU A 4 -43.62 47.86 60.03
C LEU A 4 -42.35 46.95 59.96
N HIS A 5 -42.16 46.17 58.88
CA HIS A 5 -40.97 45.36 58.51
C HIS A 5 -40.83 44.02 59.27
N GLN A 6 -40.40 42.88 58.69
CA GLN A 6 -39.63 42.64 57.47
C GLN A 6 -39.79 41.18 57.04
N LEU A 7 -39.69 40.98 55.73
CA LEU A 7 -39.61 39.75 54.96
C LEU A 7 -38.48 38.81 55.46
N LEU A 8 -38.76 37.50 55.64
CA LEU A 8 -37.75 36.47 55.39
C LEU A 8 -38.38 35.18 54.86
N ILE A 9 -37.94 34.83 53.66
CA ILE A 9 -38.23 33.63 52.88
C ILE A 9 -37.38 32.48 53.44
N ILE A 10 -37.96 31.30 53.69
CA ILE A 10 -37.25 30.03 53.52
C ILE A 10 -38.13 29.10 52.71
N VAL A 11 -37.67 28.88 51.48
CA VAL A 11 -38.21 28.00 50.46
C VAL A 11 -38.34 26.58 51.01
N PHE A 12 -39.55 26.05 50.98
CA PHE A 12 -39.83 24.65 51.25
C PHE A 12 -39.10 23.81 50.19
N GLY A 13 -38.08 23.08 50.63
CA GLY A 13 -37.45 22.06 49.83
C GLY A 13 -38.37 20.85 49.62
N LEU A 14 -37.92 20.02 48.68
CA LEU A 14 -38.34 18.65 48.41
C LEU A 14 -39.50 18.46 47.41
N CYS A 15 -39.17 18.66 46.13
CA CYS A 15 -39.72 17.84 45.05
C CYS A 15 -38.57 16.95 44.53
N LEU A 16 -38.46 15.74 45.09
CA LEU A 16 -37.60 14.67 44.60
C LEU A 16 -38.28 14.05 43.35
N ILE A 17 -38.03 14.66 42.20
CA ILE A 17 -38.25 14.04 40.88
C ILE A 17 -36.85 13.60 40.44
N ASN A 18 -36.43 12.42 40.87
CA ASN A 18 -36.47 11.19 40.10
C ASN A 18 -35.93 11.38 38.67
N ALA A 19 -34.67 10.96 38.49
CA ALA A 19 -34.01 10.61 37.24
C ALA A 19 -34.38 11.45 36.01
N CYS A 20 -33.69 12.58 35.83
CA CYS A 20 -33.27 12.94 34.48
C CYS A 20 -32.01 12.10 34.21
N SER A 21 -32.20 10.84 33.83
CA SER A 21 -31.17 10.19 33.05
C SER A 21 -31.14 11.00 31.78
N SER A 22 -30.12 11.85 31.61
CA SER A 22 -29.70 12.18 30.26
C SER A 22 -29.50 10.82 29.62
N ASP A 23 -30.36 10.45 28.68
CA ASP A 23 -30.03 9.39 27.75
C ASP A 23 -28.67 9.82 27.21
N ALA A 24 -27.63 9.16 27.71
CA ALA A 24 -26.31 9.29 27.16
C ALA A 24 -26.52 8.78 25.75
N GLU A 25 -26.51 9.69 24.78
CA GLU A 25 -26.34 9.36 23.38
C GLU A 25 -25.26 8.29 23.36
N ASP A 26 -25.68 7.09 23.01
CA ASP A 26 -24.85 5.90 22.95
C ASP A 26 -23.64 6.30 22.09
N SER A 27 -22.48 6.44 22.72
CA SER A 27 -21.22 6.60 22.02
C SER A 27 -20.90 5.27 21.37
N ASP A 28 -21.67 4.91 20.35
CA ASP A 28 -21.41 3.78 19.49
C ASP A 28 -20.13 4.10 18.72
N ASP A 29 -19.01 3.67 19.31
CA ASP A 29 -17.67 3.62 18.71
C ASP A 29 -17.59 2.70 17.46
N ASP A 30 -18.72 2.21 16.95
CA ASP A 30 -18.81 1.40 15.73
C ASP A 30 -19.76 2.05 14.71
N MET A 31 -19.30 3.12 14.06
CA MET A 31 -19.91 3.52 12.78
C MET A 31 -19.62 2.40 11.77
N PRO A 32 -20.64 1.69 11.27
CA PRO A 32 -20.43 0.58 10.33
C PRO A 32 -19.86 1.12 9.02
N CYS A 33 -18.97 0.33 8.39
CA CYS A 33 -18.45 0.68 7.06
C CYS A 33 -19.54 0.48 6.01
N ASP A 34 -20.12 1.58 5.56
CA ASP A 34 -21.18 1.55 4.53
C ASP A 34 -20.65 1.10 3.15
N THR A 35 -19.39 1.45 2.82
CA THR A 35 -18.80 1.17 1.50
C THR A 35 -17.31 0.83 1.59
N PRO A 36 -16.96 -0.45 1.79
CA PRO A 36 -15.56 -0.89 1.73
C PRO A 36 -14.91 -0.55 0.37
N PRO A 37 -13.62 -0.15 0.34
CA PRO A 37 -12.95 0.19 -0.91
C PRO A 37 -12.84 -1.06 -1.82
N PRO A 38 -13.30 -1.02 -3.08
CA PRO A 38 -13.09 -2.14 -4.00
C PRO A 38 -11.59 -2.34 -4.22
N ILE A 39 -11.12 -3.58 -4.09
CA ILE A 39 -9.72 -3.95 -4.33
C ILE A 39 -9.60 -5.05 -5.39
N SER A 40 -8.50 -5.04 -6.12
CA SER A 40 -8.06 -6.13 -7.00
C SER A 40 -6.55 -6.31 -6.88
N VAL A 41 -6.01 -7.39 -7.45
CA VAL A 41 -4.58 -7.68 -7.37
C VAL A 41 -3.99 -8.06 -8.71
N VAL A 42 -2.74 -7.65 -8.91
CA VAL A 42 -1.83 -8.24 -9.90
C VAL A 42 -0.71 -8.91 -9.11
N SER A 43 -0.34 -10.14 -9.46
CA SER A 43 0.70 -10.88 -8.74
C SER A 43 1.67 -11.54 -9.69
N LEU A 44 2.91 -11.66 -9.24
CA LEU A 44 3.97 -12.43 -9.88
C LEU A 44 4.43 -13.50 -8.91
N ASN A 45 4.42 -14.75 -9.37
CA ASN A 45 4.79 -15.90 -8.57
C ASN A 45 6.31 -15.96 -8.40
N PRO A 46 6.82 -16.35 -7.21
CA PRO A 46 8.25 -16.54 -7.01
C PRO A 46 8.80 -17.67 -7.89
N THR A 47 10.08 -17.54 -8.22
CA THR A 47 10.88 -18.57 -8.88
C THR A 47 11.54 -19.45 -7.82
N GLN A 48 11.61 -20.75 -8.07
CA GLN A 48 12.23 -21.72 -7.17
C GLN A 48 13.63 -21.29 -6.72
N GLY A 49 13.85 -21.27 -5.41
CA GLY A 49 15.11 -20.84 -4.81
C GLY A 49 15.24 -19.32 -4.60
N HIS A 50 14.23 -18.54 -4.98
CA HIS A 50 14.19 -17.09 -4.81
C HIS A 50 12.91 -16.64 -4.09
N ASP A 51 13.07 -15.68 -3.18
CA ASP A 51 11.95 -15.01 -2.52
C ASP A 51 11.52 -13.79 -3.36
N ASN A 52 11.28 -13.96 -4.66
CA ASN A 52 11.03 -12.86 -5.59
C ASN A 52 9.55 -12.67 -5.95
N GLY A 53 8.63 -13.36 -5.26
CA GLY A 53 7.20 -13.16 -5.45
C GLY A 53 6.80 -11.73 -5.11
N ALA A 54 5.79 -11.23 -5.82
CA ALA A 54 5.33 -9.86 -5.65
C ALA A 54 3.81 -9.73 -5.85
N ILE A 55 3.20 -8.83 -5.10
CA ILE A 55 1.77 -8.50 -5.18
C ILE A 55 1.62 -6.99 -5.27
N LEU A 56 0.88 -6.54 -6.28
CA LEU A 56 0.38 -5.19 -6.46
C LEU A 56 -1.10 -5.18 -6.11
N VAL A 57 -1.50 -4.35 -5.15
CA VAL A 57 -2.91 -4.18 -4.76
C VAL A 57 -3.45 -2.92 -5.42
N GLU A 58 -4.46 -3.06 -6.26
CA GLU A 58 -5.19 -1.94 -6.81
C GLU A 58 -6.45 -1.66 -6.00
N ALA A 59 -6.79 -0.39 -5.85
CA ALA A 59 -8.01 0.01 -5.15
C ALA A 59 -8.62 1.27 -5.77
N THR A 60 -9.94 1.36 -5.72
CA THR A 60 -10.67 2.57 -6.14
C THR A 60 -11.01 3.41 -4.91
N GLY A 61 -10.57 4.67 -4.89
CA GLY A 61 -10.78 5.60 -3.79
C GLY A 61 -9.50 6.35 -3.40
N ASN A 62 -9.63 7.28 -2.45
CA ASN A 62 -8.50 8.07 -1.95
C ASN A 62 -8.17 7.66 -0.51
N ASN A 63 -6.93 7.92 -0.07
CA ASN A 63 -6.45 7.67 1.29
C ASN A 63 -6.49 6.20 1.77
N ILE A 64 -6.59 5.26 0.83
CA ILE A 64 -6.55 3.83 1.14
C ILE A 64 -5.12 3.44 1.53
N ARG A 65 -5.00 2.71 2.64
CA ARG A 65 -3.76 2.08 3.09
C ARG A 65 -3.82 0.58 2.82
N PHE A 66 -2.67 -0.03 2.56
CA PHE A 66 -2.56 -1.43 2.21
C PHE A 66 -1.80 -2.19 3.28
N SER A 67 -2.20 -3.42 3.56
CA SER A 67 -1.43 -4.34 4.40
C SER A 67 -1.44 -5.76 3.84
N LEU A 68 -0.51 -6.57 4.34
CA LEU A 68 -0.33 -7.96 3.97
C LEU A 68 -0.30 -8.80 5.24
N ASN A 69 -1.13 -9.83 5.33
CA ASN A 69 -1.21 -10.74 6.47
C ASN A 69 -1.39 -10.03 7.82
N GLY A 70 -2.16 -8.93 7.85
CA GLY A 70 -2.41 -8.16 9.07
C GLY A 70 -1.23 -7.29 9.53
N SER A 71 -0.21 -7.08 8.69
CA SER A 71 0.88 -6.14 8.97
C SER A 71 0.36 -4.71 9.20
N ALA A 72 1.23 -3.83 9.70
CA ALA A 72 0.94 -2.40 9.73
C ALA A 72 0.53 -1.90 8.33
N ALA A 73 -0.55 -1.13 8.26
CA ALA A 73 -1.04 -0.56 7.02
C ALA A 73 -0.08 0.52 6.51
N GLN A 74 0.23 0.51 5.21
CA GLN A 74 1.18 1.40 4.54
C GLN A 74 0.54 2.06 3.32
N THR A 75 1.18 3.10 2.78
CA THR A 75 0.71 3.75 1.55
C THR A 75 1.18 3.04 0.28
N SER A 76 2.27 2.26 0.36
CA SER A 76 2.72 1.44 -0.77
C SER A 76 1.73 0.34 -1.05
N LYS A 77 1.34 0.22 -2.32
CA LYS A 77 0.49 -0.86 -2.83
C LYS A 77 1.27 -2.11 -3.29
N ILE A 78 2.61 -2.02 -3.35
CA ILE A 78 3.48 -3.11 -3.81
C ILE A 78 4.10 -3.82 -2.61
N PHE A 79 3.95 -5.14 -2.59
CA PHE A 79 4.61 -6.07 -1.69
C PHE A 79 5.56 -6.95 -2.51
N THR A 80 6.81 -7.08 -2.07
CA THR A 80 7.88 -7.83 -2.77
C THR A 80 8.61 -8.71 -1.76
N GLY A 81 9.50 -9.57 -2.21
CA GLY A 81 10.23 -10.45 -1.28
C GLY A 81 9.40 -11.66 -0.82
N LEU A 82 8.37 -12.04 -1.58
CA LEU A 82 7.38 -13.03 -1.15
C LEU A 82 7.76 -14.44 -1.61
N LYS A 83 7.49 -15.42 -0.75
CA LYS A 83 7.64 -16.85 -1.02
C LYS A 83 6.35 -17.42 -1.61
N ALA A 84 6.40 -18.67 -2.05
CA ALA A 84 5.18 -19.39 -2.38
C ALA A 84 4.34 -19.57 -1.11
N GLY A 85 3.03 -19.35 -1.21
CA GLY A 85 2.12 -19.37 -0.06
C GLY A 85 0.85 -18.57 -0.28
N GLU A 86 -0.03 -18.60 0.72
CA GLU A 86 -1.25 -17.79 0.74
C GLU A 86 -1.00 -16.47 1.49
N TYR A 87 -1.50 -15.38 0.90
CA TYR A 87 -1.39 -14.03 1.40
C TYR A 87 -2.76 -13.39 1.48
N LYS A 88 -3.07 -12.78 2.62
CA LYS A 88 -4.26 -11.95 2.79
C LYS A 88 -3.88 -10.49 2.59
N VAL A 89 -4.31 -9.91 1.47
CA VAL A 89 -4.16 -8.47 1.24
C VAL A 89 -5.35 -7.72 1.81
N THR A 90 -5.10 -6.55 2.37
CA THR A 90 -6.16 -5.67 2.90
C THR A 90 -6.02 -4.28 2.29
N GLY A 91 -7.10 -3.74 1.75
CA GLY A 91 -7.25 -2.31 1.45
C GLY A 91 -8.09 -1.65 2.53
N GLN A 92 -7.53 -0.68 3.24
CA GLN A 92 -8.11 -0.04 4.41
C GLN A 92 -8.37 1.45 4.13
N LEU A 93 -9.64 1.86 4.18
CA LEU A 93 -10.03 3.27 4.10
C LEU A 93 -10.02 3.92 5.49
N ASP A 94 -10.54 3.23 6.51
CA ASP A 94 -10.54 3.65 7.90
C ASP A 94 -10.42 2.43 8.84
N GLN A 95 -10.55 2.62 10.16
CA GLN A 95 -10.37 1.52 11.12
C GLN A 95 -11.36 0.36 10.93
N ASN A 96 -12.61 0.68 10.58
CA ASN A 96 -13.72 -0.26 10.46
C ASN A 96 -14.09 -0.54 8.99
N CYS A 97 -13.45 0.12 8.04
CA CYS A 97 -13.75 0.05 6.61
C CYS A 97 -12.58 -0.51 5.80
N LYS A 98 -12.67 -1.82 5.56
CA LYS A 98 -11.62 -2.64 4.95
C LYS A 98 -12.22 -3.62 3.94
N SER A 99 -11.47 -3.88 2.89
CA SER A 99 -11.68 -5.03 2.00
C SER A 99 -10.50 -5.97 2.11
N GLU A 100 -10.76 -7.27 2.10
CA GLU A 100 -9.73 -8.31 2.15
C GLU A 100 -9.83 -9.24 0.93
N LEU A 101 -8.68 -9.70 0.44
CA LEU A 101 -8.60 -10.69 -0.64
C LEU A 101 -7.48 -11.69 -0.34
N SER A 102 -7.75 -12.98 -0.52
CA SER A 102 -6.72 -14.04 -0.48
C SER A 102 -6.06 -14.19 -1.86
N VAL A 103 -4.73 -14.19 -1.87
CA VAL A 103 -3.88 -14.38 -3.04
C VAL A 103 -2.96 -15.55 -2.78
N THR A 104 -2.93 -16.52 -3.69
CA THR A 104 -1.99 -17.66 -3.61
C THR A 104 -0.86 -17.47 -4.60
N LEU A 105 0.38 -17.45 -4.11
CA LEU A 105 1.58 -17.49 -4.93
C LEU A 105 2.08 -18.93 -5.02
N ALA A 106 2.22 -19.43 -6.24
CA ALA A 106 2.79 -20.75 -6.53
C ALA A 106 4.31 -20.67 -6.67
N ASP A 107 5.02 -21.75 -6.38
CA ASP A 107 6.45 -21.84 -6.68
C ASP A 107 6.65 -22.19 -8.17
N LYS A 108 7.33 -21.33 -8.93
CA LYS A 108 7.56 -21.52 -10.36
C LYS A 108 8.97 -22.03 -10.62
N THR A 109 9.09 -23.04 -11.47
CA THR A 109 10.39 -23.55 -11.91
C THR A 109 11.09 -22.63 -12.92
N VAL A 110 10.38 -21.64 -13.47
CA VAL A 110 10.91 -20.65 -14.41
C VAL A 110 10.43 -19.24 -14.03
N PRO A 111 11.26 -18.21 -14.23
CA PRO A 111 10.86 -16.83 -13.98
C PRO A 111 9.68 -16.40 -14.86
N GLU A 112 8.70 -15.71 -14.27
CA GLU A 112 7.57 -15.14 -15.01
C GLU A 112 7.99 -13.91 -15.83
N THR A 113 8.94 -13.12 -15.30
CA THR A 113 9.50 -11.98 -16.01
C THR A 113 10.80 -12.36 -16.74
N LYS A 114 10.83 -12.13 -18.05
CA LYS A 114 11.97 -12.40 -18.93
C LYS A 114 12.72 -11.14 -19.30
N PHE A 115 14.05 -11.22 -19.42
CA PHE A 115 14.85 -10.05 -19.72
C PHE A 115 14.52 -9.47 -21.09
N ALA A 116 14.59 -10.29 -22.14
CA ALA A 116 14.53 -9.80 -23.52
C ALA A 116 13.16 -9.20 -23.88
N THR A 117 12.07 -9.79 -23.39
CA THR A 117 10.70 -9.42 -23.80
C THR A 117 10.01 -8.47 -22.85
N VAL A 118 10.49 -8.33 -21.60
CA VAL A 118 9.84 -7.48 -20.60
C VAL A 118 10.80 -6.39 -20.10
N ILE A 119 11.93 -6.78 -19.52
CA ILE A 119 12.82 -5.83 -18.83
C ILE A 119 13.57 -4.91 -19.79
N ALA A 120 14.11 -5.45 -20.89
CA ALA A 120 14.86 -4.65 -21.85
C ALA A 120 14.00 -3.54 -22.48
N PRO A 121 12.73 -3.78 -22.90
CA PRO A 121 11.81 -2.72 -23.29
C PRO A 121 11.57 -1.67 -22.22
N ILE A 122 11.30 -2.07 -20.97
CA ILE A 122 11.05 -1.13 -19.85
C ILE A 122 12.26 -0.22 -19.64
N ILE A 123 13.47 -0.78 -19.60
CA ILE A 123 14.71 0.00 -19.39
C ILE A 123 14.96 0.94 -20.56
N ARG A 124 14.84 0.47 -21.81
CA ARG A 124 15.05 1.32 -22.99
C ARG A 124 14.10 2.50 -23.03
N GLN A 125 12.83 2.27 -22.70
CA GLN A 125 11.80 3.30 -22.77
C GLN A 125 11.95 4.34 -21.65
N ASN A 126 12.29 3.89 -20.45
CA ASN A 126 12.17 4.72 -19.24
C ASN A 126 13.51 5.17 -18.64
N CYS A 127 14.62 4.48 -18.97
CA CYS A 127 15.91 4.68 -18.29
C CYS A 127 17.05 4.97 -19.28
N ALA A 128 17.22 4.10 -20.27
CA ALA A 128 18.31 4.12 -21.25
C ALA A 128 18.01 5.01 -22.46
N THR A 129 17.42 6.18 -22.21
CA THR A 129 17.23 7.21 -23.24
C THR A 129 18.56 7.93 -23.52
N SER A 130 18.72 8.48 -24.73
CA SER A 130 20.00 9.07 -25.18
C SER A 130 20.54 10.17 -24.27
N GLY A 131 19.67 10.99 -23.66
CA GLY A 131 20.04 12.04 -22.70
C GLY A 131 20.28 11.54 -21.26
N CYS A 132 19.94 10.30 -20.95
CA CYS A 132 20.09 9.70 -19.63
C CYS A 132 20.98 8.45 -19.73
N HIS A 133 20.57 7.31 -19.17
CA HIS A 133 21.40 6.11 -19.08
C HIS A 133 21.62 5.41 -20.43
N GLY A 134 21.18 5.99 -21.55
CA GLY A 134 21.48 5.52 -22.91
C GLY A 134 22.79 6.03 -23.47
N GLY A 135 23.42 7.03 -22.83
CA GLY A 135 24.69 7.61 -23.27
C GLY A 135 25.00 8.99 -22.70
N GLY A 136 24.00 9.71 -22.16
CA GLY A 136 24.15 11.02 -21.54
C GLY A 136 24.52 11.00 -20.05
N GLN A 137 24.28 9.89 -19.35
CA GLN A 137 24.52 9.73 -17.90
C GLN A 137 25.09 8.36 -17.59
N SER A 138 26.02 8.31 -16.63
CA SER A 138 26.55 7.06 -16.09
C SER A 138 25.76 6.59 -14.86
N PRO A 139 25.60 5.27 -14.63
CA PRO A 139 26.02 4.18 -15.52
C PRO A 139 25.18 4.14 -16.79
N THR A 140 25.74 3.65 -17.90
CA THR A 140 24.92 3.30 -19.06
C THR A 140 24.16 2.01 -18.79
N LEU A 141 23.00 1.83 -19.43
CA LEU A 141 22.09 0.69 -19.26
C LEU A 141 21.61 0.14 -20.62
N ASN A 142 22.53 0.10 -21.59
CA ASN A 142 22.22 -0.22 -22.99
C ASN A 142 22.13 -1.72 -23.28
N ASP A 143 22.69 -2.55 -22.42
CA ASP A 143 22.75 -4.00 -22.60
C ASP A 143 22.54 -4.75 -21.27
N TYR A 144 22.35 -6.05 -21.37
CA TYR A 144 22.12 -6.93 -20.22
C TYR A 144 23.24 -6.83 -19.18
N ALA A 145 24.51 -6.84 -19.60
CA ALA A 145 25.64 -6.85 -18.67
C ALA A 145 25.69 -5.57 -17.84
N GLN A 146 25.45 -4.42 -18.47
CA GLN A 146 25.36 -3.12 -17.81
C GLN A 146 24.18 -3.06 -16.84
N ILE A 147 23.02 -3.55 -17.25
CA ILE A 147 21.82 -3.59 -16.42
C ILE A 147 22.04 -4.48 -15.19
N LYS A 148 22.56 -5.70 -15.40
CA LYS A 148 22.85 -6.66 -14.33
C LYS A 148 23.87 -6.11 -13.34
N ALA A 149 24.94 -5.49 -13.82
CA ALA A 149 25.97 -4.88 -12.97
C ALA A 149 25.42 -3.76 -12.06
N ASN A 150 24.28 -3.17 -12.41
CA ASN A 150 23.65 -2.08 -11.67
C ASN A 150 22.31 -2.46 -11.02
N GLY A 151 21.91 -3.74 -11.04
CA GLY A 151 20.59 -4.21 -10.62
C GLY A 151 20.14 -3.71 -9.25
N SER A 152 20.98 -3.84 -8.21
CA SER A 152 20.63 -3.37 -6.87
C SER A 152 20.43 -1.85 -6.79
N LYS A 153 21.19 -1.08 -7.57
CA LYS A 153 21.02 0.39 -7.65
C LYS A 153 19.74 0.74 -8.38
N ILE A 154 19.45 0.05 -9.50
CA ILE A 154 18.21 0.21 -10.26
C ILE A 154 17.02 -0.07 -9.35
N ARG A 155 17.00 -1.22 -8.67
CA ARG A 155 15.96 -1.61 -7.71
C ARG A 155 15.66 -0.50 -6.70
N SER A 156 16.67 -0.02 -5.98
CA SER A 156 16.49 1.03 -4.97
C SER A 156 16.01 2.35 -5.58
N ALA A 157 16.51 2.71 -6.75
CA ALA A 157 16.15 3.96 -7.42
C ALA A 157 14.70 3.95 -7.93
N VAL A 158 14.22 2.83 -8.49
CA VAL A 158 12.85 2.72 -8.99
C VAL A 158 11.83 2.54 -7.86
N MET A 159 12.16 1.77 -6.81
CA MET A 159 11.27 1.61 -5.65
C MET A 159 11.07 2.92 -4.88
N SER A 160 12.11 3.73 -4.75
CA SER A 160 11.99 5.05 -4.10
C SER A 160 11.36 6.10 -5.02
N GLY A 161 11.20 5.81 -6.31
CA GLY A 161 10.81 6.78 -7.32
C GLY A 161 11.85 7.87 -7.56
N ALA A 162 13.11 7.68 -7.12
CA ALA A 162 14.21 8.59 -7.40
C ALA A 162 14.62 8.60 -8.88
N MET A 163 14.34 7.48 -9.56
CA MET A 163 14.42 7.32 -11.01
C MET A 163 13.19 6.59 -11.54
N PRO A 164 12.74 6.89 -12.77
CA PRO A 164 13.28 7.91 -13.69
C PRO A 164 13.15 9.36 -13.20
N LYS A 165 13.87 10.33 -13.78
CA LYS A 165 13.73 11.76 -13.41
C LYS A 165 12.49 12.42 -14.01
N ASN A 166 12.02 11.92 -15.15
CA ASN A 166 10.90 12.48 -15.89
C ASN A 166 9.55 11.85 -15.49
N GLY A 167 9.49 11.12 -14.38
CA GLY A 167 8.30 10.39 -13.94
C GLY A 167 8.68 9.13 -13.18
N LYS A 168 7.68 8.33 -12.81
CA LYS A 168 7.89 7.00 -12.23
C LYS A 168 7.53 5.96 -13.27
N LEU A 169 8.06 4.75 -13.11
CA LEU A 169 7.47 3.59 -13.78
C LEU A 169 6.02 3.47 -13.31
N ASP A 170 5.12 3.04 -14.20
CA ASP A 170 3.83 2.54 -13.73
C ASP A 170 4.06 1.34 -12.80
N GLU A 171 3.05 1.04 -12.00
CA GLU A 171 3.23 0.12 -10.88
C GLU A 171 3.34 -1.34 -11.33
N GLU A 172 2.80 -1.69 -12.51
CA GLU A 172 2.96 -3.02 -13.07
C GLU A 172 4.36 -3.23 -13.65
N ASP A 173 4.91 -2.24 -14.35
CA ASP A 173 6.30 -2.24 -14.82
C ASP A 173 7.29 -2.22 -13.65
N LEU A 174 7.00 -1.45 -12.60
CA LEU A 174 7.78 -1.50 -11.36
C LEU A 174 7.72 -2.89 -10.72
N LEU A 175 6.54 -3.51 -10.64
CA LEU A 175 6.35 -4.87 -10.11
C LEU A 175 7.21 -5.88 -10.89
N LYS A 176 7.14 -5.85 -12.22
CA LYS A 176 7.94 -6.72 -13.12
C LYS A 176 9.43 -6.50 -12.94
N MET A 177 9.87 -5.23 -12.86
CA MET A 177 11.27 -4.87 -12.65
C MET A 177 11.82 -5.43 -11.34
N ILE A 178 11.10 -5.25 -10.23
CA ILE A 178 11.55 -5.74 -8.93
C ILE A 178 11.53 -7.26 -8.86
N HIS A 179 10.48 -7.90 -9.38
CA HIS A 179 10.40 -9.36 -9.47
C HIS A 179 11.59 -9.97 -10.23
N TRP A 180 12.00 -9.38 -11.35
CA TRP A 180 13.15 -9.86 -12.13
C TRP A 180 14.48 -9.63 -11.42
N ILE A 181 14.67 -8.46 -10.77
CA ILE A 181 15.90 -8.18 -10.02
C ILE A 181 16.04 -9.13 -8.83
N ASP A 182 14.97 -9.32 -8.06
CA ASP A 182 14.96 -10.20 -6.88
C ASP A 182 15.07 -11.68 -7.27
N GLY A 183 14.66 -12.03 -8.50
CA GLY A 183 14.85 -13.35 -9.10
C GLY A 183 16.26 -13.61 -9.64
N GLY A 184 17.24 -12.75 -9.35
CA GLY A 184 18.64 -12.96 -9.75
C GLY A 184 18.97 -12.50 -11.17
N MET A 185 18.09 -11.72 -11.82
CA MET A 185 18.31 -11.10 -13.13
C MET A 185 18.68 -12.11 -14.24
N PRO A 186 17.88 -13.15 -14.51
CA PRO A 186 18.16 -14.12 -15.58
C PRO A 186 18.12 -13.47 -16.97
N GLU A 187 18.99 -13.93 -17.89
CA GLU A 187 19.07 -13.50 -19.30
C GLU A 187 18.25 -14.43 -20.22
N ASN A 188 16.97 -14.62 -19.88
CA ASN A 188 16.07 -15.61 -20.50
C ASN A 188 14.99 -15.01 -21.41
#